data_AF-A0A3C0IRV7-F1
#
_entry.id   AF-A0A3C0IRV7-F1
#
_cell.length_a   1.000
_cell.length_b   1.000
_cell.length_c   1.000
_cell.angle_alpha   90.00
_cell.angle_beta   90.00
_cell.angle_gamma   90.00
#
_symmetry.space_group_name_H-M   'P 1'
#
loop_
_entity.id
_entity.type
_entity.pdbx_description
1 polymer ?
#
loop_
_entity_poly.entity_id
_entity_poly.type
_entity_poly.pdbx_seq_one_letter_code
_entity_poly.pdbx_strand_id
1 'polypeptide(L)' 'DILVYQHNQPWLIIECKAMDVPLHEQVLQQALQYNSTLAVPFLVITNGSYTYGWKLQPTVVALTAFPPYGK' A
#
# COMPACT_ATOMS: atom_id res chain seq x y z
N ASP A 1 9.62 -1.33 -4.42
CA ASP A 1 8.66 -0.80 -3.43
C ASP A 1 8.84 0.69 -3.30
N ILE A 2 7.77 1.41 -2.99
CA ILE A 2 7.75 2.88 -2.90
C ILE A 2 7.19 3.26 -1.53
N LEU A 3 7.88 4.15 -0.82
CA LEU A 3 7.39 4.75 0.41
C LEU A 3 7.11 6.24 0.17
N VAL A 4 5.86 6.64 0.40
CA VAL A 4 5.42 8.03 0.28
C VAL A 4 5.33 8.64 1.67
N TYR A 5 5.91 9.82 1.82
CA TYR A 5 5.87 10.61 3.05
C TYR A 5 4.87 11.74 2.93
N GLN A 6 4.06 11.97 3.96
CA GLN A 6 3.23 13.16 4.09
C GLN A 6 3.60 13.86 5.40
N HIS A 7 3.84 15.18 5.36
CA HIS A 7 4.31 15.95 6.54
C HIS A 7 5.53 15.32 7.24
N ASN A 8 6.49 14.83 6.45
CA ASN A 8 7.70 14.15 6.94
C ASN A 8 7.44 12.86 7.73
N GLN A 9 6.24 12.28 7.62
CA GLN A 9 5.85 11.01 8.24
C GLN A 9 5.52 9.96 7.15
N PRO A 10 5.93 8.69 7.33
CA PRO A 10 5.50 7.60 6.46
C PRO A 10 3.97 7.54 6.35
N TRP A 11 3.45 7.54 5.12
CA TRP A 11 2.01 7.69 4.89
C TRP A 11 1.40 6.60 4.01
N LEU A 12 2.10 6.19 2.95
CA LEU A 12 1.64 5.17 2.04
C LEU A 12 2.83 4.31 1.59
N ILE A 13 2.67 3.00 1.68
CA ILE A 13 3.60 2.04 1.05
C ILE A 13 2.96 1.44 -0.19
N ILE A 14 3.74 1.29 -1.25
CA ILE A 14 3.33 0.65 -2.51
C ILE A 14 4.30 -0.48 -2.84
N GLU A 15 3.80 -1.71 -2.85
CA GLU A 15 4.51 -2.88 -3.35
C GLU A 15 4.26 -3.03 -4.84
N CYS A 16 5.31 -3.06 -5.65
CA CYS A 16 5.20 -3.16 -7.11
C CYS A 16 5.76 -4.50 -7.59
N LYS A 17 5.01 -5.22 -8.43
CA LYS A 17 5.45 -6.44 -9.11
C LYS A 17 5.43 -6.27 -10.64
N ALA A 18 6.06 -7.20 -11.34
CA ALA A 18 6.00 -7.26 -12.81
C ALA A 18 4.57 -7.60 -13.29
N MET A 19 4.23 -7.19 -14.51
CA MET A 19 2.86 -7.19 -15.03
C MET A 19 2.22 -8.57 -15.15
N ASP A 20 3.04 -9.60 -15.32
CA ASP A 20 2.69 -11.01 -15.40
C ASP A 20 2.60 -11.69 -14.02
N VAL A 21 3.04 -11.04 -12.95
CA VAL A 21 3.00 -11.58 -11.58
C VAL A 21 1.61 -11.32 -10.98
N PRO A 22 0.84 -12.36 -10.62
CA PRO A 22 -0.46 -12.18 -9.98
C PRO A 22 -0.32 -11.56 -8.58
N LEU A 23 -1.23 -10.65 -8.24
CA LEU A 23 -1.31 -10.05 -6.91
C LEU A 23 -2.11 -10.97 -5.97
N HIS A 24 -1.41 -11.88 -5.30
CA HIS A 24 -2.01 -12.79 -4.31
C HIS A 24 -1.64 -12.41 -2.86
N GLU A 25 -2.19 -13.16 -1.90
CA GLU A 25 -2.05 -12.89 -0.46
C GLU A 25 -0.59 -12.73 0.00
N GLN A 26 0.34 -13.53 -0.53
CA GLN A 26 1.76 -13.37 -0.17
C GLN A 26 2.35 -12.01 -0.56
N VAL A 27 1.90 -11.39 -1.66
CA VAL A 27 2.35 -10.03 -2.05
C VAL A 27 1.84 -9.01 -1.03
N LEU A 28 0.60 -9.18 -0.55
CA LEU A 28 0.07 -8.37 0.54
C LEU A 28 0.83 -8.61 1.86
N GLN A 29 1.17 -9.86 2.19
CA GLN A 29 1.95 -10.18 3.38
C GLN A 29 3.33 -9.54 3.36
N GLN A 30 4.01 -9.50 2.21
CA GLN A 30 5.29 -8.78 2.04
C GLN A 30 5.13 -7.30 2.39
N ALA A 31 4.12 -6.64 1.83
CA ALA A 31 3.84 -5.23 2.09
C ALA A 31 3.46 -4.97 3.56
N LEU A 32 2.68 -5.86 4.19
CA LEU A 32 2.32 -5.78 5.61
C LEU A 32 3.53 -5.97 6.52
N GLN A 33 4.46 -6.84 6.16
CA GLN A 33 5.68 -7.06 6.94
C GLN A 33 6.55 -5.81 6.98
N TYR A 34 6.72 -5.11 5.85
CA TYR A 34 7.36 -3.79 5.84
C TYR A 34 6.59 -2.77 6.69
N ASN A 35 5.25 -2.80 6.62
CA ASN A 35 4.43 -1.88 7.40
C ASN A 35 4.50 -2.11 8.92
N SER A 36 4.85 -3.32 9.39
CA SER A 36 4.95 -3.61 10.83
C SER A 36 5.89 -2.66 11.59
N THR A 37 6.89 -2.08 10.92
CA THR A 37 7.83 -1.13 11.50
C THR A 37 7.43 0.33 11.24
N LEU A 38 6.86 0.62 10.07
CA LEU A 38 6.54 2.00 9.65
C LEU A 38 5.19 2.50 10.16
N ALA A 39 4.25 1.58 10.41
CA ALA A 39 2.89 1.87 10.86
C ALA A 39 2.14 2.88 9.97
N VAL A 40 2.33 2.81 8.65
CA VAL A 40 1.64 3.66 7.68
C VAL A 40 0.12 3.40 7.67
N PRO A 41 -0.69 4.46 7.47
CA PRO A 41 -2.15 4.34 7.39
C PRO A 41 -2.65 3.71 6.09
N PHE A 42 -1.88 3.73 5.01
CA PHE A 42 -2.29 3.23 3.70
C PHE A 42 -1.27 2.27 3.10
N LEU A 43 -1.77 1.23 2.45
CA LEU A 43 -0.96 0.22 1.75
C LEU A 43 -1.57 -0.07 0.39
N VAL A 44 -0.74 -0.14 -0.64
CA VAL A 44 -1.14 -0.49 -2.00
C VAL A 44 -0.22 -1.59 -2.52
N ILE A 45 -0.79 -2.51 -3.29
CA ILE A 45 -0.03 -3.47 -4.11
C ILE A 45 -0.44 -3.29 -5.57
N THR A 46 0.50 -3.36 -6.48
CA THR A 46 0.24 -3.21 -7.92
C THR A 46 1.17 -4.07 -8.75
N ASN A 47 0.67 -4.55 -9.88
CA ASN A 47 1.48 -5.13 -10.95
C ASN A 47 1.34 -4.33 -12.25
N GLY A 48 0.83 -3.10 -12.19
CA GLY A 48 0.54 -2.28 -13.38
C GLY A 48 -0.80 -2.60 -14.03
N SER A 49 -1.16 -3.87 -14.19
CA SER A 49 -2.48 -4.28 -14.72
C SER A 49 -3.59 -4.17 -13.68
N TYR A 50 -3.26 -4.54 -12.44
CA TYR A 50 -4.16 -4.53 -11.29
C TYR A 50 -3.53 -3.73 -10.16
N THR A 51 -4.38 -3.04 -9.41
CA THR A 51 -3.97 -2.27 -8.24
C THR A 51 -5.01 -2.48 -7.14
N TYR A 52 -4.54 -2.87 -5.96
CA TYR A 52 -5.36 -3.03 -4.77
C TYR A 52 -4.81 -2.15 -3.66
N GLY A 53 -5.69 -1.53 -2.88
CA GLY A 53 -5.29 -0.65 -1.79
C GLY A 53 -6.15 -0.82 -0.56
N TRP A 54 -5.57 -0.52 0.60
CA TRP A 54 -6.23 -0.57 1.89
C TRP A 54 -5.86 0.63 2.75
N LYS A 55 -6.83 1.14 3.49
CA LYS A 55 -6.60 1.91 4.71
C LYS A 55 -6.50 0.92 5.86
N LEU A 56 -5.45 1.02 6.68
CA LEU A 56 -5.15 0.03 7.74
C LEU A 56 -5.56 0.51 9.14
N GLN A 57 -5.70 1.83 9.33
CA GLN A 57 -6.00 2.43 10.63
C GLN A 57 -7.17 3.42 10.52
N PRO A 58 -8.11 3.46 11.49
CA PRO A 58 -8.21 2.58 12.66
C PRO A 58 -8.77 1.19 12.33
N THR A 59 -9.40 1.03 11.17
CA THR A 59 -9.95 -0.24 10.68
C THR A 59 -9.42 -0.53 9.29
N VAL A 60 -9.31 -1.81 8.96
CA VAL A 60 -8.89 -2.25 7.63
C VAL A 60 -10.06 -2.11 6.66
N VAL A 61 -9.91 -1.24 5.65
CA VAL A 61 -10.93 -0.99 4.63
C VAL A 61 -10.28 -0.96 3.25
N ALA A 62 -10.85 -1.69 2.30
CA ALA A 62 -10.42 -1.66 0.91
C ALA A 62 -10.69 -0.27 0.28
N LEU A 63 -9.72 0.23 -0.48
CA LEU A 63 -9.81 1.50 -1.18
C LEU A 63 -10.35 1.29 -2.60
N THR A 64 -11.18 2.22 -3.06
CA THR A 64 -11.64 2.29 -4.45
C THR A 64 -10.84 3.27 -5.29
N ALA A 65 -10.03 4.11 -4.65
CA ALA A 65 -9.14 5.08 -5.27
C ALA A 65 -7.94 5.37 -4.37
N PHE A 66 -6.87 5.97 -4.91
CA PHE A 66 -5.77 6.44 -4.10
C PHE A 66 -6.24 7.49 -3.08
N PRO A 67 -5.69 7.47 -1.86
CA PRO A 67 -6.00 8.49 -0.88
C PRO A 67 -5.49 9.86 -1.35
N PRO A 68 -6.18 10.96 -1.01
CA PRO A 68 -5.73 12.30 -1.38
C PRO A 68 -4.39 12.61 -0.71
N TYR A 69 -3.48 13.24 -1.45
CA TYR A 69 -2.18 13.65 -0.95
C TYR A 69 -2.12 15.18 -0.83
N GLY A 70 -1.96 15.70 0.39
CA GLY A 70 -1.99 17.14 0.67
C GLY A 70 -3.37 17.65 1.11
N LYS A 71 -3.53 18.99 1.13
CA LYS A 71 -4.84 19.65 1.14
C LYS A 71 -5.36 19.75 -0.28
#